data_AF-A0A7J2ZL77-F1
#
_entry.id   AF-A0A7J2ZL77-F1
#
_cell.length_a   1.000
_cell.length_b   1.000
_cell.length_c   1.000
_cell.angle_alpha   90.00
_cell.angle_beta   90.00
_cell.angle_gamma   90.00
#
_symmetry.space_group_name_H-M   'P 1'
#
loop_
_entity.id
_entity.type
_entity.pdbx_description
1 polymer ?
#
loop_
_entity_poly.entity_id
_entity_poly.type
_entity_poly.pdbx_seq_one_letter_code
_entity_poly.pdbx_strand_id
1 'polypeptide(L)'
;MAKKKEKLPQFISIFIAVAAVILFILMILLLRFQPIVISNFTIPELSTEGYIQVEPTVEVLEDKGVVNLTGGCYQITAYTETTQAQSIADGLAKIIRTRPNTHDLMKTVFDNLGIQVLMVKIVDMRNNTYIGRLILKQGNNILSIDSRPSDGIALAVRTNSPIYMKEDLMKMYGKNIC
;
A
#
# COMPACT_ATOMS: atom_id res chain seq x y z
N MET A 1 -54.20 25.01 45.22
CA MET A 1 -52.94 25.73 44.94
C MET A 1 -52.24 25.09 43.75
N ALA A 2 -52.34 25.68 42.55
CA ALA A 2 -51.64 25.18 41.36
C ALA A 2 -50.36 25.99 41.16
N LYS A 3 -49.19 25.34 41.26
CA LYS A 3 -47.88 25.94 40.97
C LYS A 3 -47.81 26.30 39.48
N LYS A 4 -47.78 27.59 39.17
CA LYS A 4 -47.54 28.13 37.82
C LYS A 4 -46.12 27.72 37.41
N LYS A 5 -46.00 26.78 36.47
CA LYS A 5 -44.71 26.42 35.85
C LYS A 5 -44.22 27.64 35.06
N GLU A 6 -43.18 28.30 35.53
CA GLU A 6 -42.50 29.35 34.79
C GLU A 6 -41.88 28.74 33.53
N LYS A 7 -42.39 29.14 32.36
CA LYS A 7 -41.82 28.73 31.07
C LYS A 7 -40.52 29.51 30.87
N LEU A 8 -39.42 28.78 30.68
CA LEU A 8 -38.11 29.35 30.37
C LEU A 8 -38.22 30.26 29.12
N PRO A 9 -37.56 31.44 29.09
CA PRO A 9 -37.61 32.36 27.97
C PRO A 9 -37.23 31.66 26.65
N GLN A 10 -38.00 31.92 25.59
CA GLN A 10 -37.84 31.25 24.28
C GLN A 10 -36.42 31.40 23.71
N PHE A 11 -35.75 32.52 23.96
CA PHE A 11 -34.34 32.75 23.57
C PHE A 11 -33.37 31.79 24.24
N ILE A 12 -33.59 31.45 25.51
CA ILE A 12 -32.73 30.52 26.26
C ILE A 12 -32.91 29.10 25.71
N SER A 13 -34.14 28.71 25.35
CA SER A 13 -34.38 27.39 24.73
C SER A 13 -33.72 27.23 23.36
N ILE A 14 -33.67 28.28 22.54
CA ILE A 14 -33.02 28.26 21.23
C ILE A 14 -31.50 28.16 21.40
N PHE A 15 -30.91 28.92 22.33
CA PHE A 15 -29.48 28.89 22.59
C PHE A 15 -29.01 27.51 23.07
N ILE A 16 -29.76 26.88 23.97
CA ILE A 16 -29.47 25.51 24.46
C ILE A 16 -29.52 24.51 23.30
N ALA A 17 -30.52 24.61 22.42
CA ALA A 17 -30.65 23.71 21.28
C ALA A 17 -29.47 23.83 20.30
N VAL A 18 -29.05 25.06 19.98
CA VAL A 18 -27.89 25.31 19.10
C VAL A 18 -26.59 24.80 19.73
N ALA A 19 -26.37 25.08 21.03
CA ALA A 19 -25.21 24.58 21.75
C ALA A 19 -25.17 23.05 21.77
N ALA A 20 -26.31 22.39 21.96
CA ALA A 20 -26.42 20.93 21.92
C ALA A 20 -26.09 20.36 20.53
N VAL A 21 -26.54 21.02 19.44
CA VAL A 21 -26.19 20.61 18.07
C VAL A 21 -24.70 20.79 17.79
N ILE A 22 -24.09 21.90 18.24
CA ILE A 22 -22.65 22.13 18.10
C ILE A 22 -21.86 21.09 18.89
N LEU A 23 -22.25 20.81 20.14
CA LEU A 23 -21.61 19.75 20.94
C LEU A 23 -21.79 18.37 20.30
N PHE A 24 -22.95 18.09 19.71
CA PHE A 24 -23.20 16.81 19.04
C PHE A 24 -22.37 16.67 17.76
N ILE A 25 -22.24 17.73 16.96
CA ILE A 25 -21.34 17.77 15.79
C ILE A 25 -19.89 17.63 16.23
N LEU A 26 -19.47 18.33 17.28
CA LEU A 26 -18.12 18.24 17.85
C LEU A 26 -17.85 16.83 18.39
N MET A 27 -18.82 16.21 19.04
CA MET A 27 -18.74 14.82 19.51
C MET A 27 -18.62 13.84 18.34
N ILE A 28 -19.38 14.02 17.25
CA ILE A 28 -19.23 13.21 16.03
C ILE A 28 -17.85 13.40 15.40
N LEU A 29 -17.34 14.63 15.37
CA LEU A 29 -15.98 14.94 14.92
C LEU A 29 -14.91 14.27 15.79
N LEU A 30 -15.11 14.24 17.11
CA LEU A 30 -14.22 13.54 18.05
C LEU A 30 -14.37 12.01 17.96
N LEU A 31 -15.55 11.47 17.64
CA LEU A 31 -15.78 10.03 17.43
C LEU A 31 -15.19 9.51 16.10
N ARG A 32 -14.87 10.41 15.14
CA ARG A 32 -14.04 10.06 13.98
C ARG A 32 -12.56 9.88 14.32
N PHE A 33 -12.10 10.35 15.48
CA PHE A 33 -10.85 9.86 16.05
C PHE A 33 -11.10 8.46 16.60
N GLN A 34 -11.09 7.48 15.71
CA GLN A 34 -10.88 6.10 16.13
C GLN A 34 -9.60 6.09 16.97
N PRO A 35 -9.59 5.49 18.18
CA PRO A 35 -8.35 5.26 18.88
C PRO A 35 -7.46 4.48 17.92
N ILE A 36 -6.30 5.04 17.62
CA ILE A 36 -5.28 4.39 16.82
C ILE A 36 -4.98 3.08 17.55
N VAL A 37 -5.45 1.97 16.99
CA VAL A 37 -4.95 0.65 17.37
C VAL A 37 -3.50 0.67 16.94
N ILE A 38 -2.61 1.02 17.87
CA ILE A 38 -1.18 0.84 17.72
C ILE A 38 -1.01 -0.68 17.77
N SER A 39 -1.27 -1.36 16.65
CA SER A 39 -0.67 -2.67 16.46
C SER A 39 0.82 -2.39 16.50
N ASN A 40 1.49 -2.90 17.53
CA ASN A 40 2.94 -2.89 17.65
C ASN A 40 3.51 -3.66 16.45
N PHE A 41 3.61 -3.00 15.30
CA PHE A 41 4.20 -3.57 14.10
C PHE A 41 5.70 -3.42 14.27
N THR A 42 6.33 -4.55 14.47
CA THR A 42 7.71 -4.66 14.87
C THR A 42 8.64 -4.09 13.76
N ILE A 43 9.68 -3.37 14.18
CA ILE A 43 10.83 -2.91 13.36
C ILE A 43 11.41 -3.94 12.35
N PRO A 44 11.36 -5.29 12.56
CA PRO A 44 11.87 -6.28 11.62
C PRO A 44 11.35 -6.18 10.19
N GLU A 45 10.13 -5.68 9.97
CA GLU A 45 9.60 -5.64 8.60
C GLU A 45 10.36 -4.64 7.71
N LEU A 46 10.82 -3.54 8.30
CA LEU A 46 11.62 -2.51 7.64
C LEU A 46 13.07 -2.94 7.42
N SER A 47 13.55 -3.98 8.11
CA SER A 47 14.92 -4.47 7.96
C SER A 47 15.12 -5.03 6.55
N THR A 48 16.20 -4.61 5.90
CA THR A 48 16.68 -5.11 4.61
C THR A 48 17.86 -6.07 4.77
N GLU A 49 18.21 -6.44 6.00
CA GLU A 49 19.23 -7.45 6.26
C GLU A 49 18.82 -8.82 5.66
N GLY A 50 19.72 -9.45 4.90
CA GLY A 50 19.42 -10.69 4.18
C GLY A 50 18.60 -10.50 2.90
N TYR A 51 18.45 -9.26 2.42
CA TYR A 51 17.81 -8.95 1.14
C TYR A 51 18.79 -8.27 0.18
N ILE A 52 18.57 -8.50 -1.10
CA ILE A 52 19.25 -7.80 -2.19
C ILE A 52 18.22 -6.90 -2.87
N GLN A 53 18.58 -5.64 -3.13
CA GLN A 53 17.76 -4.77 -3.98
C GLN A 53 17.82 -5.29 -5.42
N VAL A 54 16.65 -5.45 -6.04
CA VAL A 54 16.51 -5.96 -7.40
C VAL A 54 15.85 -4.93 -8.29
N GLU A 55 16.31 -4.87 -9.54
CA GLU A 55 15.73 -4.02 -10.56
C GLU A 55 14.91 -4.89 -11.54
N PRO A 56 13.63 -4.54 -11.78
CA PRO A 56 12.77 -5.30 -12.68
C PRO A 56 12.96 -4.86 -14.14
N THR A 57 13.06 -5.84 -15.04
CA THR A 57 12.79 -5.64 -16.47
C THR A 57 11.64 -6.53 -16.89
N VAL A 58 10.88 -6.09 -17.89
CA VAL A 58 9.64 -6.77 -18.29
C VAL A 58 9.57 -6.93 -19.79
N GLU A 59 9.19 -8.12 -20.22
CA GLU A 59 8.85 -8.47 -21.59
C GLU A 59 7.40 -8.98 -21.62
N VAL A 60 6.62 -8.45 -22.55
CA VAL A 60 5.20 -8.79 -22.71
C VAL A 60 5.07 -9.61 -23.99
N LEU A 61 4.72 -10.89 -23.86
CA LEU A 61 4.49 -11.82 -24.96
C LEU A 61 2.98 -12.03 -25.16
N GLU A 62 2.59 -12.65 -26.27
CA GLU A 62 1.17 -12.84 -26.62
C GLU A 62 0.41 -13.64 -25.55
N ASP A 63 1.02 -14.69 -25.00
CA ASP A 63 0.40 -15.65 -24.08
C ASP A 63 0.83 -15.49 -22.61
N LYS A 64 1.90 -14.72 -22.35
CA LYS A 64 2.45 -14.55 -21.00
C LYS A 64 3.26 -13.27 -20.83
N GLY A 65 3.36 -12.83 -19.59
CA GLY A 65 4.30 -11.81 -19.14
C GLY A 65 5.55 -12.42 -18.54
N VAL A 66 6.71 -11.88 -18.88
CA VAL A 66 8.01 -12.27 -18.32
C VAL A 66 8.58 -11.11 -17.53
N VAL A 67 8.88 -11.34 -16.26
CA VAL A 67 9.49 -10.35 -15.35
C VAL A 67 10.85 -10.88 -14.92
N ASN A 68 11.91 -10.16 -15.28
CA ASN A 68 13.26 -10.44 -14.83
C ASN A 68 13.59 -9.54 -13.63
N LEU A 69 14.11 -10.12 -12.57
CA LEU A 69 14.56 -9.43 -11.37
C LEU A 69 16.07 -9.59 -11.26
N THR A 70 16.81 -8.50 -11.46
CA THR A 70 18.27 -8.52 -11.47
C THR A 70 18.81 -7.80 -10.25
N GLY A 71 19.70 -8.45 -9.49
CA GLY A 71 20.34 -7.85 -8.33
C GLY A 71 21.59 -8.61 -7.91
N GLY A 72 22.64 -7.87 -7.52
CA GLY A 72 23.95 -8.46 -7.27
C GLY A 72 24.48 -9.18 -8.53
N CYS A 73 24.88 -10.44 -8.37
CA CYS A 73 25.33 -11.30 -9.47
C CYS A 73 24.25 -12.26 -10.00
N TYR A 74 22.99 -12.06 -9.64
CA TYR A 74 21.93 -13.02 -9.94
C TYR A 74 20.76 -12.36 -10.69
N GLN A 75 20.13 -13.13 -11.57
CA GLN A 75 18.88 -12.78 -12.23
C GLN A 75 17.87 -13.90 -12.07
N ILE A 76 16.66 -13.55 -11.63
CA ILE A 76 15.51 -14.47 -11.60
C ILE A 76 14.54 -14.08 -12.70
N THR A 77 14.04 -15.06 -13.43
CA THR A 77 12.94 -14.89 -14.39
C THR A 77 11.67 -15.48 -13.78
N ALA A 78 10.64 -14.66 -13.65
CA ALA A 78 9.32 -15.05 -13.20
C ALA A 78 8.27 -14.80 -14.29
N TYR A 79 7.18 -15.56 -14.24
CA TYR A 79 6.08 -15.45 -15.19
C TYR A 79 4.83 -14.89 -14.50
N THR A 80 4.08 -14.06 -15.22
CA THR A 80 2.78 -13.51 -14.78
C THR A 80 1.87 -13.38 -16.00
N GLU A 81 0.62 -13.03 -15.79
CA GLU A 81 -0.34 -12.75 -16.84
C GLU A 81 0.11 -11.54 -17.69
N THR A 82 -0.17 -11.58 -19.00
CA THR A 82 0.21 -10.52 -19.94
C THR A 82 -0.26 -9.13 -19.49
N THR A 83 -1.47 -9.04 -18.93
CA THR A 83 -2.03 -7.78 -18.41
C THR A 83 -1.26 -7.23 -17.21
N GLN A 84 -0.74 -8.11 -16.35
CA GLN A 84 0.07 -7.72 -15.19
C GLN A 84 1.46 -7.25 -15.61
N ALA A 85 2.10 -7.98 -16.52
CA ALA A 85 3.36 -7.54 -17.11
C ALA A 85 3.20 -6.21 -17.86
N GLN A 86 2.12 -6.04 -18.63
CA GLN A 86 1.83 -4.78 -19.29
C GLN A 86 1.67 -3.62 -18.29
N SER A 87 1.00 -3.84 -17.16
CA SER A 87 0.88 -2.82 -16.12
C SER A 87 2.24 -2.44 -15.52
N ILE A 88 3.12 -3.41 -15.28
CA ILE A 88 4.49 -3.12 -14.81
C ILE A 88 5.27 -2.35 -15.88
N ALA A 89 5.21 -2.79 -17.15
CA ALA A 89 5.90 -2.16 -18.27
C ALA A 89 5.45 -0.69 -18.46
N ASP A 90 4.14 -0.42 -18.40
CA ASP A 90 3.59 0.93 -18.45
C ASP A 90 4.13 1.80 -17.29
N GLY A 91 4.23 1.21 -16.09
CA GLY A 91 4.79 1.89 -14.90
C GLY A 91 6.29 2.21 -15.05
N LEU A 92 7.08 1.26 -15.54
CA LEU A 92 8.51 1.44 -15.82
C LEU A 92 8.75 2.51 -16.89
N ALA A 93 7.96 2.49 -17.96
CA ALA A 93 8.02 3.46 -19.05
C ALA A 93 7.36 4.81 -18.70
N LYS A 94 6.76 4.94 -17.50
CA LYS A 94 6.02 6.13 -17.04
C LYS A 94 4.92 6.56 -18.03
N ILE A 95 4.27 5.58 -18.67
CA ILE A 95 3.19 5.83 -19.62
C ILE A 95 1.94 6.24 -18.85
N ILE A 96 1.37 7.39 -19.22
CA ILE A 96 0.09 7.87 -18.68
C ILE A 96 -1.00 7.58 -19.72
N ARG A 97 -1.88 6.64 -19.41
CA ARG A 97 -3.03 6.29 -20.26
C ARG A 97 -4.19 7.27 -20.03
N THR A 98 -5.10 7.39 -21.00
CA THR A 98 -6.31 8.23 -20.88
C THR A 98 -7.22 7.79 -19.73
N ARG A 99 -7.26 6.49 -19.43
CA ARG A 99 -7.96 5.91 -18.28
C ARG A 99 -6.96 5.16 -17.41
N PRO A 100 -6.98 5.34 -16.08
CA PRO A 100 -6.07 4.65 -15.18
C PRO A 100 -6.35 3.15 -15.18
N ASN A 101 -5.30 2.35 -15.15
CA ASN A 101 -5.42 0.92 -14.86
C ASN A 101 -5.59 0.70 -13.33
N THR A 102 -5.71 -0.56 -12.91
CA THR A 102 -5.93 -0.90 -11.49
C THR A 102 -4.79 -0.39 -10.59
N HIS A 103 -3.53 -0.48 -11.01
CA HIS A 103 -2.38 -0.04 -10.23
C HIS A 103 -2.25 1.49 -10.21
N ASP A 104 -2.62 2.18 -11.29
CA ASP A 104 -2.72 3.64 -11.31
C ASP A 104 -3.82 4.15 -10.36
N LEU A 105 -4.97 3.47 -10.34
CA LEU A 105 -6.05 3.74 -9.42
C LEU A 105 -5.60 3.50 -7.96
N MET A 106 -4.94 2.38 -7.69
CA MET A 106 -4.43 2.06 -6.34
C MET A 106 -3.40 3.07 -5.86
N LYS A 107 -2.47 3.51 -6.72
CA LYS A 107 -1.55 4.61 -6.40
C LYS A 107 -2.32 5.88 -6.04
N THR A 108 -3.33 6.23 -6.83
CA THR A 108 -4.16 7.42 -6.57
C THR A 108 -4.89 7.30 -5.23
N VAL A 109 -5.41 6.12 -4.90
CA VAL A 109 -6.04 5.85 -3.58
C VAL A 109 -5.03 6.03 -2.46
N PHE A 110 -3.81 5.50 -2.60
CA PHE A 110 -2.75 5.67 -1.59
C PHE A 110 -2.38 7.14 -1.41
N ASP A 111 -2.15 7.87 -2.50
CA ASP A 111 -1.82 9.30 -2.46
C ASP A 111 -2.91 10.11 -1.73
N ASN A 112 -4.19 9.85 -2.03
CA ASN A 112 -5.32 10.55 -1.40
C ASN A 112 -5.54 10.18 0.08
N LEU A 113 -5.10 9.00 0.50
CA LEU A 113 -5.20 8.53 1.89
C LEU A 113 -3.92 8.78 2.71
N GLY A 114 -2.93 9.48 2.13
CA GLY A 114 -1.64 9.73 2.79
C GLY A 114 -0.85 8.46 3.07
N ILE A 115 -0.99 7.44 2.22
CA ILE A 115 -0.30 6.16 2.32
C ILE A 115 0.93 6.21 1.40
N GLN A 116 2.11 6.00 1.97
CA GLN A 116 3.37 5.91 1.24
C GLN A 116 3.75 4.44 1.03
N VAL A 117 4.09 4.06 -0.20
CA VAL A 117 4.75 2.78 -0.48
C VAL A 117 6.21 2.91 -0.10
N LEU A 118 6.66 2.20 0.93
CA LEU A 118 8.04 2.24 1.38
C LEU A 118 8.94 1.33 0.56
N MET A 119 8.51 0.09 0.36
CA MET A 119 9.25 -0.92 -0.40
C MET A 119 8.35 -2.12 -0.71
N VAL A 120 8.84 -2.96 -1.62
CA VAL A 120 8.28 -4.30 -1.87
C VAL A 120 9.34 -5.33 -1.52
N LYS A 121 8.96 -6.40 -0.83
CA LYS A 121 9.86 -7.51 -0.47
C LYS A 121 9.35 -8.80 -1.06
N ILE A 122 10.18 -9.54 -1.78
CA ILE A 122 9.92 -10.91 -2.20
C ILE A 122 10.60 -11.81 -1.18
N VAL A 123 9.79 -12.43 -0.32
CA VAL A 123 10.25 -12.97 0.97
C VAL A 123 10.39 -14.49 0.98
N ASP A 124 9.66 -15.18 0.12
CA ASP A 124 9.59 -16.65 0.14
C ASP A 124 9.17 -17.19 -1.25
N MET A 125 9.35 -18.49 -1.45
CA MET A 125 8.79 -19.23 -2.60
C MET A 125 8.16 -20.52 -2.10
N ARG A 126 6.88 -20.74 -2.44
CA ARG A 126 6.12 -21.93 -2.05
C ARG A 126 5.45 -22.53 -3.26
N ASN A 127 5.63 -23.82 -3.50
CA ASN A 127 5.03 -24.52 -4.64
C ASN A 127 5.26 -23.77 -5.97
N ASN A 128 6.51 -23.37 -6.23
CA ASN A 128 6.92 -22.56 -7.40
C ASN A 128 6.22 -21.19 -7.53
N THR A 129 5.64 -20.68 -6.45
CA THR A 129 4.98 -19.37 -6.40
C THR A 129 5.73 -18.46 -5.45
N TYR A 130 6.22 -17.33 -5.97
CA TYR A 130 6.88 -16.31 -5.15
C TYR A 130 5.87 -15.55 -4.29
N ILE A 131 6.25 -15.27 -3.05
CA ILE A 131 5.43 -14.55 -2.07
C ILE A 131 6.02 -13.14 -1.85
N GLY A 132 5.17 -12.13 -1.98
CA GLY A 132 5.54 -10.73 -1.83
C GLY A 132 4.94 -10.08 -0.58
N ARG A 133 5.58 -9.03 -0.10
CA ARG A 133 5.08 -8.11 0.92
C ARG A 133 5.16 -6.69 0.39
N LEU A 134 4.05 -5.96 0.46
CA LEU A 134 3.98 -4.55 0.19
C LEU A 134 4.06 -3.81 1.52
N ILE A 135 5.15 -3.07 1.73
CA ILE A 135 5.40 -2.34 2.97
C ILE A 135 4.94 -0.90 2.78
N LEU A 136 3.96 -0.50 3.59
CA LEU A 136 3.31 0.81 3.50
C LEU A 136 3.50 1.59 4.80
N LYS A 137 3.45 2.92 4.69
CA LYS A 137 3.40 3.84 5.82
C LYS A 137 2.14 4.71 5.72
N GLN A 138 1.39 4.80 6.81
CA GLN A 138 0.28 5.75 6.93
C GLN A 138 0.39 6.47 8.28
N GLY A 139 0.74 7.76 8.25
CA GLY A 139 1.10 8.49 9.47
C GLY A 139 2.27 7.82 10.21
N ASN A 140 2.01 7.36 11.44
CA ASN A 140 2.99 6.65 12.27
C ASN A 140 2.90 5.13 12.15
N ASN A 141 1.96 4.61 11.36
CA ASN A 141 1.74 3.18 11.21
C ASN A 141 2.55 2.63 10.04
N ILE A 142 3.20 1.49 10.27
CA ILE A 142 3.80 0.65 9.22
C ILE A 142 2.89 -0.56 9.02
N LEU A 143 2.55 -0.83 7.76
CA LEU A 143 1.71 -1.96 7.38
C LEU A 143 2.52 -2.87 6.46
N SER A 144 2.52 -4.18 6.75
CA SER A 144 2.95 -5.21 5.80
C SER A 144 1.73 -5.92 5.26
N ILE A 145 1.52 -5.81 3.95
CA ILE A 145 0.39 -6.44 3.28
C ILE A 145 0.93 -7.57 2.41
N ASP A 146 0.32 -8.74 2.53
CA ASP A 146 0.59 -9.85 1.60
C ASP A 146 0.26 -9.41 0.17
N SER A 147 1.18 -9.61 -0.76
CA SER A 147 0.94 -9.28 -2.17
C SER A 147 1.55 -10.32 -3.09
N ARG A 148 0.94 -10.51 -4.26
CA ARG A 148 1.68 -11.12 -5.37
C ARG A 148 2.86 -10.21 -5.71
N PRO A 149 4.04 -10.77 -6.07
CA PRO A 149 5.18 -9.96 -6.49
C PRO A 149 4.86 -9.02 -7.66
N SER A 150 4.10 -9.47 -8.66
CA SER A 150 3.73 -8.63 -9.82
C SER A 150 2.93 -7.38 -9.43
N ASP A 151 1.98 -7.50 -8.50
CA ASP A 151 1.21 -6.35 -7.99
C ASP A 151 2.06 -5.38 -7.19
N GLY A 152 2.93 -5.91 -6.32
CA GLY A 152 3.87 -5.11 -5.55
C GLY A 152 4.82 -4.34 -6.47
N ILE A 153 5.47 -5.03 -7.40
CA ILE A 153 6.39 -4.44 -8.40
C ILE A 153 5.67 -3.34 -9.19
N ALA A 154 4.44 -3.58 -9.65
CA ALA A 154 3.66 -2.60 -10.41
C ALA A 154 3.41 -1.31 -9.62
N LEU A 155 3.20 -1.38 -8.29
CA LEU A 155 3.08 -0.21 -7.44
C LEU A 155 4.45 0.45 -7.19
N ALA A 156 5.48 -0.35 -6.90
CA ALA A 156 6.83 0.15 -6.61
C ALA A 156 7.41 0.97 -7.77
N VAL A 157 7.27 0.51 -9.03
CA VAL A 157 7.77 1.25 -10.20
C VAL A 157 7.02 2.57 -10.41
N ARG A 158 5.77 2.67 -9.97
CA ARG A 158 4.96 3.90 -10.07
C ARG A 158 5.24 4.88 -8.94
N THR A 159 5.63 4.38 -7.77
CA THR A 159 5.97 5.20 -6.59
C THR A 159 7.47 5.46 -6.44
N ASN A 160 8.29 4.89 -7.34
CA ASN A 160 9.75 4.88 -7.24
C ASN A 160 10.24 4.30 -5.90
N SER A 161 9.55 3.26 -5.42
CA SER A 161 9.92 2.57 -4.19
C SER A 161 10.87 1.40 -4.50
N PRO A 162 11.85 1.12 -3.64
CA PRO A 162 12.79 0.02 -3.85
C PRO A 162 12.10 -1.35 -3.76
N ILE A 163 12.63 -2.31 -4.51
CA ILE A 163 12.18 -3.70 -4.55
C ILE A 163 13.33 -4.55 -4.02
N TYR A 164 13.02 -5.39 -3.05
CA TYR A 164 13.97 -6.27 -2.39
C TYR A 164 13.57 -7.72 -2.58
N MET A 165 14.54 -8.59 -2.76
CA MET A 165 14.33 -10.03 -2.79
C MET A 165 15.28 -10.70 -1.80
N LYS A 166 14.77 -11.71 -1.07
CA LYS A 166 15.59 -12.43 -0.10
C LYS A 166 16.81 -13.04 -0.79
N GLU A 167 17.99 -12.81 -0.23
CA GLU A 167 19.26 -13.22 -0.82
C GLU A 167 19.32 -14.73 -1.08
N ASP A 168 18.80 -15.54 -0.16
CA ASP A 168 18.72 -17.00 -0.31
C ASP A 168 17.93 -17.41 -1.56
N LEU A 169 16.85 -16.69 -1.90
CA LEU A 169 16.07 -16.98 -3.11
C LEU A 169 16.88 -16.65 -4.37
N MET A 170 17.59 -15.52 -4.37
CA MET A 170 18.46 -15.13 -5.49
C MET A 170 19.56 -16.17 -5.73
N LYS A 171 20.20 -16.66 -4.65
CA LYS A 171 21.26 -17.67 -4.75
C LYS A 171 20.74 -19.05 -5.16
N MET A 172 19.56 -19.43 -4.69
CA MET A 172 19.00 -20.77 -4.92
C MET A 172 18.34 -20.91 -6.29
N TYR A 173 17.65 -19.87 -6.76
CA TYR A 173 16.83 -19.93 -7.98
C TYR A 173 17.30 -18.98 -9.09
N GLY A 174 18.19 -18.04 -8.77
CA GLY A 174 18.72 -17.09 -9.75
C GLY A 174 19.81 -17.71 -10.63
N LYS A 175 19.85 -17.28 -11.88
CA LYS A 175 20.97 -17.52 -12.78
C LYS A 175 22.11 -16.58 -12.40
N ASN A 176 23.32 -17.10 -12.23
CA ASN A 176 24.52 -16.26 -12.09
C ASN A 176 24.82 -15.56 -13.43
N ILE A 177 24.94 -14.23 -13.38
CA ILE A 177 25.20 -13.35 -14.53
C ILE A 177 26.51 -12.55 -14.38
N CYS A 178 27.23 -12.82 -13.29
CA CYS A 178 28.67 -12.63 -13.19
C CYS A 178 29.35 -13.99 -13.53
#